data_AF-A0A913ZD47-F1
#
_entry.id   AF-A0A913ZD47-F1
#
_cell.length_a   1.000
_cell.length_b   1.000
_cell.length_c   1.000
_cell.angle_alpha   90.00
_cell.angle_beta   90.00
_cell.angle_gamma   90.00
#
_symmetry.space_group_name_H-M   'P 1'
#
loop_
_entity.id
_entity.type
_entity.pdbx_description
1 polymer ?
#
loop_
_entity_poly.entity_id
_entity_poly.type
_entity_poly.pdbx_seq_one_letter_code
_entity_poly.pdbx_strand_id
1 'polypeptide(L)'
;MVECVHDSLTAPLKYVSYGCFCGKGSAGNTPVDASDRCCQAHDHCYEAAHSESIGCSSFDVYGILYKYSTSHDASGQCLVHCAPVADYPADQEGAACMAYLCECDHNLTQCLKEVKDSYNADYREYRYSEAGREHCV
;
A
#
# COMPACT_ATOMS: atom_id res chain seq x y z
N MET A 1 -6.17 -2.95 5.99
CA MET A 1 -4.89 -3.70 6.01
C MET A 1 -3.79 -3.03 6.84
N VAL A 2 -3.47 -1.75 6.57
CA VAL A 2 -2.39 -0.99 7.26
C VAL A 2 -2.61 -0.84 8.78
N GLU A 3 -3.84 -1.04 9.28
CA GLU A 3 -4.11 -1.17 10.72
C GLU A 3 -3.26 -2.24 11.41
N CYS A 4 -2.88 -3.32 10.71
CA CYS A 4 -1.97 -4.36 11.23
C CYS A 4 -0.53 -3.87 11.47
N VAL A 5 -0.15 -2.67 11.00
CA VAL A 5 1.22 -2.15 11.22
C VAL A 5 1.43 -1.73 12.68
N HIS A 6 0.40 -1.10 13.27
CA HIS A 6 0.44 -0.53 14.62
C HIS A 6 -0.69 -1.06 15.53
N ASP A 7 -1.41 -2.10 15.09
CA ASP A 7 -2.65 -2.60 15.72
C ASP A 7 -3.64 -1.47 16.05
N SER A 8 -3.76 -0.51 15.11
CA SER A 8 -4.50 0.73 15.30
C SER A 8 -5.24 1.13 14.03
N LEU A 9 -6.53 1.44 14.18
CA LEU A 9 -7.38 1.95 13.11
C LEU A 9 -6.89 3.28 12.53
N THR A 10 -6.03 4.02 13.24
CA THR A 10 -5.45 5.28 12.77
C THR A 10 -4.12 5.12 12.05
N ALA A 11 -3.56 3.90 12.00
CA ALA A 11 -2.32 3.63 11.27
C ALA A 11 -2.33 4.13 9.81
N PRO A 12 -3.42 3.99 9.02
CA PRO A 12 -3.46 4.52 7.66
C PRO A 12 -3.20 6.04 7.57
N LEU A 13 -3.63 6.82 8.57
CA LEU A 13 -3.45 8.28 8.61
C LEU A 13 -1.99 8.72 8.78
N LYS A 14 -1.12 7.80 9.19
CA LYS A 14 0.33 8.04 9.26
C LYS A 14 0.99 7.99 7.89
N TYR A 15 0.45 7.21 6.95
CA TYR A 15 1.13 6.86 5.70
C TYR A 15 0.47 7.46 4.44
N VAL A 16 -0.82 7.85 4.46
CA VAL A 16 -1.54 8.30 3.24
C VAL A 16 -0.97 9.56 2.55
N SER A 17 -0.14 10.33 3.25
CA SER A 17 0.58 11.51 2.75
C SER A 17 1.99 11.56 3.33
N TYR A 18 2.75 10.48 3.21
CA TYR A 18 4.08 10.35 3.82
C TYR A 18 5.19 10.37 2.77
N GLY A 19 6.23 11.15 3.01
CA GLY A 19 7.39 11.24 2.13
C GLY A 19 7.02 11.65 0.70
N CYS A 20 7.64 11.00 -0.28
CA CYS A 20 7.46 11.28 -1.70
C CYS A 20 6.64 10.22 -2.43
N PHE A 21 6.48 9.02 -1.88
CA PHE A 21 5.81 7.90 -2.53
C PHE A 21 4.51 7.49 -1.85
N CYS A 22 4.36 7.67 -0.54
CA CYS A 22 3.11 7.30 0.12
C CYS A 22 2.02 8.35 -0.16
N GLY A 23 1.23 8.12 -1.21
CA GLY A 23 0.18 9.02 -1.67
C GLY A 23 0.17 9.14 -3.20
N LYS A 24 -0.45 10.19 -3.74
CA LYS A 24 -0.65 10.33 -5.18
C LYS A 24 0.56 10.97 -5.88
N GLY A 25 1.12 10.29 -6.90
CA GLY A 25 1.94 10.89 -7.97
C GLY A 25 3.43 11.00 -7.66
N SER A 26 4.16 9.89 -7.71
CA SER A 26 5.49 9.73 -7.12
C SER A 26 6.64 9.50 -8.12
N ALA A 27 6.36 9.54 -9.43
CA ALA A 27 7.32 9.18 -10.47
C ALA A 27 8.58 10.07 -10.45
N GLY A 28 9.77 9.44 -10.50
CA GLY A 28 11.07 10.11 -10.63
C GLY A 28 11.78 10.49 -9.33
N ASN A 29 11.14 10.32 -8.17
CA ASN A 29 11.67 10.75 -6.88
C ASN A 29 12.59 9.72 -6.17
N THR A 30 13.35 10.19 -5.18
CA THR A 30 14.11 9.30 -4.27
C THR A 30 13.35 9.16 -2.95
N PRO A 31 13.12 7.94 -2.43
CA PRO A 31 12.45 7.76 -1.15
C PRO A 31 13.22 8.45 -0.01
N VAL A 32 12.51 9.18 0.85
CA VAL A 32 13.13 9.95 1.94
C VAL A 32 13.58 9.08 3.12
N ASP A 33 12.98 7.90 3.27
CA ASP A 33 13.35 6.89 4.26
C ASP A 33 12.87 5.48 3.89
N ALA A 34 12.93 4.56 4.85
CA ALA A 34 12.52 3.17 4.67
C ALA A 34 11.00 3.00 4.52
N SER A 35 10.18 3.82 5.19
CA SER A 35 8.72 3.79 5.04
C SER A 35 8.32 4.27 3.65
N ASP A 36 8.95 5.34 3.17
CA ASP A 36 8.72 5.89 1.84
C ASP A 36 9.17 4.89 0.74
N ARG A 37 10.23 4.11 1.00
CA ARG A 37 10.65 3.03 0.10
C ARG A 37 9.61 1.91 0.00
N CYS A 38 8.92 1.58 1.08
CA CYS A 38 7.81 0.61 1.03
C CYS A 38 6.70 1.11 0.09
N CYS A 39 6.39 2.40 0.12
CA CYS A 39 5.41 3.00 -0.77
C CYS A 39 5.88 3.05 -2.23
N GLN A 40 7.17 3.28 -2.49
CA GLN A 40 7.72 3.15 -3.84
C GLN A 40 7.53 1.74 -4.40
N ALA A 41 7.78 0.71 -3.59
CA ALA A 41 7.56 -0.67 -4.00
C ALA A 41 6.07 -0.96 -4.26
N HIS A 42 5.18 -0.37 -3.46
CA HIS A 42 3.72 -0.44 -3.64
C HIS A 42 3.26 0.20 -4.94
N ASP A 43 3.75 1.40 -5.27
CA ASP A 43 3.47 2.07 -6.54
C ASP A 43 3.91 1.23 -7.74
N HIS A 44 5.11 0.63 -7.68
CA HIS A 44 5.57 -0.29 -8.73
C HIS A 44 4.69 -1.54 -8.84
N CYS A 45 4.17 -2.06 -7.72
CA CYS A 45 3.24 -3.18 -7.73
C CYS A 45 1.93 -2.80 -8.43
N TYR A 46 1.38 -1.62 -8.12
CA TYR A 46 0.17 -1.11 -8.77
C TYR A 46 0.39 -0.87 -10.27
N GLU A 47 1.54 -0.34 -10.67
CA GLU A 47 1.88 -0.18 -12.09
C GLU A 47 1.92 -1.55 -12.82
N ALA A 48 2.51 -2.57 -12.20
CA ALA A 48 2.55 -3.92 -12.77
C ALA A 48 1.16 -4.58 -12.90
N ALA A 49 0.18 -4.14 -12.12
CA ALA A 49 -1.20 -4.60 -12.20
C ALA A 49 -1.87 -4.26 -13.54
N HIS A 50 -1.36 -3.25 -14.25
CA HIS A 50 -1.82 -2.87 -15.60
C HIS A 50 -1.33 -3.81 -16.71
N SER A 51 -0.45 -4.75 -16.40
CA SER A 51 0.02 -5.74 -17.39
C SER A 51 -1.13 -6.54 -18.01
N GLU A 52 -0.99 -6.95 -19.26
CA GLU A 52 -2.00 -7.76 -19.97
C GLU A 52 -2.37 -9.06 -19.24
N SER A 53 -1.44 -9.60 -18.43
CA SER A 53 -1.66 -10.82 -17.63
C SER A 53 -2.57 -10.61 -16.41
N ILE A 54 -2.66 -9.39 -15.87
CA ILE A 54 -3.48 -9.08 -14.69
C ILE A 54 -4.72 -8.27 -15.10
N GLY A 55 -4.54 -7.29 -15.98
CA GLY A 55 -5.63 -6.57 -16.64
C GLY A 55 -6.35 -5.55 -15.76
N CYS A 56 -5.71 -5.00 -14.71
CA CYS A 56 -6.31 -3.91 -13.96
C CYS A 56 -6.35 -2.63 -14.81
N SER A 57 -7.47 -1.92 -14.84
CA SER A 57 -7.54 -0.56 -15.37
C SER A 57 -6.98 0.45 -14.37
N SER A 58 -6.66 1.67 -14.83
CA SER A 58 -6.28 2.76 -13.94
C SER A 58 -7.37 3.16 -12.95
N PHE A 59 -8.64 2.81 -13.18
CA PHE A 59 -9.71 3.02 -12.21
C PHE A 59 -9.73 1.91 -11.14
N ASP A 60 -9.41 0.68 -11.52
CA ASP A 60 -9.44 -0.46 -10.61
C ASP A 60 -8.42 -0.30 -9.48
N VAL A 61 -7.19 0.11 -9.79
CA VAL A 61 -6.11 0.27 -8.80
C VAL A 61 -6.45 1.25 -7.67
N TYR A 62 -7.41 2.16 -7.86
CA TYR A 62 -7.88 3.09 -6.82
C TYR A 62 -9.28 2.78 -6.27
N GLY A 63 -10.07 1.95 -6.95
CA GLY A 63 -11.51 1.84 -6.70
C GLY A 63 -12.04 0.42 -6.55
N ILE A 64 -11.27 -0.61 -6.93
CA ILE A 64 -11.73 -1.99 -6.83
C ILE A 64 -11.64 -2.46 -5.38
N LEU A 65 -12.69 -3.16 -4.94
CA LEU A 65 -12.69 -3.82 -3.65
C LEU A 65 -12.27 -5.27 -3.81
N TYR A 66 -11.39 -5.73 -2.93
CA TYR A 66 -10.93 -7.11 -2.90
C TYR A 66 -11.19 -7.73 -1.51
N LYS A 67 -11.14 -9.06 -1.42
CA LYS A 67 -11.39 -9.80 -0.19
C LYS A 67 -10.07 -10.03 0.53
N TYR A 68 -10.04 -9.69 1.82
CA TYR A 68 -8.94 -10.05 2.72
C TYR A 68 -9.50 -10.36 4.11
N SER A 69 -8.70 -11.01 4.94
CA SER A 69 -8.98 -11.22 6.35
C SER A 69 -7.73 -10.94 7.17
N THR A 70 -7.90 -10.81 8.48
CA THR A 70 -6.78 -10.65 9.41
C THR A 70 -6.86 -11.68 10.53
N SER A 71 -5.71 -12.03 11.09
CA SER A 71 -5.59 -12.92 12.24
C SER A 71 -4.39 -12.50 13.08
N HIS A 72 -4.13 -13.17 14.21
CA HIS A 72 -2.92 -12.96 14.98
C HIS A 72 -2.16 -14.28 15.12
N ASP A 73 -0.83 -14.23 15.01
CA ASP A 73 0.01 -15.39 15.32
C ASP A 73 0.17 -15.61 16.83
N ALA A 74 0.92 -16.64 17.22
CA ALA A 74 1.17 -16.96 18.62
C ALA A 74 1.91 -15.86 19.41
N SER A 75 2.60 -14.95 18.72
CA SER A 75 3.27 -13.80 19.33
C SER A 75 2.35 -12.58 19.49
N GLY A 76 1.09 -12.69 19.02
CA GLY A 76 0.15 -11.59 18.99
C GLY A 76 0.39 -10.62 17.84
N GLN A 77 1.13 -11.02 16.79
CA GLN A 77 1.38 -10.17 15.63
C GLN A 77 0.22 -10.30 14.62
N CYS A 78 -0.33 -9.16 14.19
CA CYS A 78 -1.36 -9.11 13.14
C CYS A 78 -0.83 -9.65 11.80
N LEU A 79 -1.55 -10.61 11.23
CA LEU A 79 -1.31 -11.22 9.93
C LEU A 79 -2.46 -10.85 9.00
N VAL A 80 -2.13 -10.55 7.75
CA VAL A 80 -3.08 -10.26 6.68
C VAL A 80 -3.13 -11.45 5.74
N HIS A 81 -4.32 -11.84 5.32
CA HIS A 81 -4.54 -12.94 4.37
C HIS A 81 -5.37 -12.44 3.19
N CYS A 82 -4.81 -12.52 2.00
CA CYS A 82 -5.51 -12.21 0.76
C CYS A 82 -6.28 -13.40 0.23
N ALA A 83 -7.46 -13.15 -0.32
CA ALA A 83 -8.23 -14.19 -0.98
C ALA A 83 -7.56 -14.54 -2.33
N PRO A 84 -7.25 -15.83 -2.59
CA PRO A 84 -6.79 -16.25 -3.91
C PRO A 84 -7.91 -16.07 -4.95
N VAL A 85 -7.54 -16.04 -6.24
CA VAL A 85 -8.50 -15.90 -7.36
C VAL A 85 -9.62 -16.95 -7.29
N ALA A 86 -9.32 -18.17 -6.82
CA ALA A 86 -10.29 -19.25 -6.68
C ALA A 86 -11.41 -18.99 -5.66
N ASP A 87 -11.23 -18.02 -4.75
CA ASP A 87 -12.23 -17.65 -3.73
C ASP A 87 -13.21 -16.57 -4.22
N TYR A 88 -13.05 -16.13 -5.46
CA TYR A 88 -13.99 -15.26 -6.16
C TYR A 88 -14.96 -16.09 -7.01
N PRO A 89 -16.23 -15.67 -7.15
CA PRO A 89 -17.16 -16.25 -8.11
C PRO A 89 -16.56 -16.35 -9.51
N ALA A 90 -16.81 -17.47 -10.20
CA ALA A 90 -16.23 -17.73 -11.52
C ALA A 90 -16.67 -16.74 -12.61
N ASP A 91 -17.81 -16.06 -12.42
CA ASP A 91 -18.36 -15.03 -13.28
C ASP A 91 -17.98 -13.60 -12.85
N GLN A 92 -17.22 -13.45 -11.76
CA GLN A 92 -16.78 -12.15 -11.29
C GLN A 92 -15.62 -11.64 -12.15
N GLU A 93 -15.90 -10.61 -12.95
CA GLU A 93 -14.87 -9.88 -13.68
C GLU A 93 -13.86 -9.23 -12.71
N GLY A 94 -12.60 -9.17 -13.14
CA GLY A 94 -11.53 -8.55 -12.36
C GLY A 94 -11.01 -9.36 -11.17
N ALA A 95 -11.41 -10.63 -10.99
CA ALA A 95 -10.92 -11.47 -9.88
C ALA A 95 -9.38 -11.55 -9.80
N ALA A 96 -8.70 -11.65 -10.95
CA ALA A 96 -7.23 -11.60 -11.01
C ALA A 96 -6.67 -10.26 -10.52
N CYS A 97 -7.27 -9.14 -10.96
CA CYS A 97 -6.92 -7.81 -10.51
C CYS A 97 -7.13 -7.63 -8.99
N MET A 98 -8.28 -8.08 -8.47
CA MET A 98 -8.61 -8.00 -7.04
C MET A 98 -7.61 -8.77 -6.17
N ALA A 99 -7.30 -10.02 -6.54
CA ALA A 99 -6.33 -10.82 -5.80
C ALA A 99 -4.92 -10.21 -5.86
N TYR A 100 -4.52 -9.70 -7.02
CA TYR A 100 -3.21 -9.08 -7.21
C TYR A 100 -3.04 -7.79 -6.39
N LEU A 101 -4.04 -6.90 -6.41
CA LEU A 101 -4.00 -5.65 -5.64
C LEU A 101 -4.04 -5.91 -4.12
N CYS A 102 -4.75 -6.95 -3.69
CA CYS A 102 -4.66 -7.38 -2.30
C CYS A 102 -3.22 -7.73 -1.91
N GLU A 103 -2.52 -8.49 -2.74
CA GLU A 103 -1.11 -8.86 -2.49
C GLU A 103 -0.19 -7.64 -2.49
N CYS A 104 -0.42 -6.65 -3.35
CA CYS A 104 0.32 -5.38 -3.31
C CYS A 104 0.15 -4.68 -1.95
N ASP A 105 -1.09 -4.57 -1.45
CA ASP A 105 -1.37 -3.92 -0.16
C ASP A 105 -0.85 -4.75 1.02
N HIS A 106 -0.88 -6.08 0.90
CA HIS A 106 -0.34 -7.00 1.89
C HIS A 106 1.17 -6.80 2.03
N ASN A 107 1.88 -6.73 0.89
CA ASN A 107 3.32 -6.51 0.86
C ASN A 107 3.70 -5.12 1.40
N LEU A 108 2.92 -4.09 1.09
CA LEU A 108 3.09 -2.76 1.70
C LEU A 108 2.97 -2.86 3.23
N THR A 109 1.93 -3.53 3.72
CA THR A 109 1.69 -3.70 5.17
C THR A 109 2.84 -4.45 5.84
N GLN A 110 3.35 -5.51 5.22
CA GLN A 110 4.51 -6.26 5.74
C GLN A 110 5.77 -5.40 5.77
N CYS A 111 6.09 -4.71 4.67
CA CYS A 111 7.24 -3.83 4.61
C CYS A 111 7.17 -2.73 5.69
N LEU A 112 6.01 -2.07 5.83
CA LEU A 112 5.81 -1.05 6.86
C LEU A 112 5.95 -1.60 8.29
N LYS A 113 5.54 -2.86 8.55
CA LYS A 113 5.75 -3.52 9.85
C LYS A 113 7.23 -3.68 10.17
N GLU A 114 8.05 -4.05 9.19
CA GLU A 114 9.50 -4.24 9.37
C GLU A 114 10.23 -2.93 9.70
N VAL A 115 9.76 -1.82 9.12
CA VAL A 115 10.42 -0.52 9.26
C VAL A 115 9.72 0.43 10.24
N LYS A 116 8.67 -0.03 10.93
CA LYS A 116 7.78 0.81 11.76
C LYS A 116 8.52 1.61 12.85
N ASP A 117 9.60 1.06 13.39
CA ASP A 117 10.40 1.70 14.45
C ASP A 117 11.28 2.85 13.92
N SER A 118 11.46 2.94 12.60
CA SER A 118 12.17 4.03 11.91
C SER A 118 11.25 5.13 11.38
N TYR A 119 9.94 5.04 11.65
CA TYR A 119 8.96 6.04 11.19
C TYR A 119 9.33 7.45 11.69
N ASN A 120 9.38 8.41 10.78
CA ASN A 120 9.68 9.81 11.08
C ASN A 120 8.46 10.70 10.83
N ALA A 121 7.87 11.23 11.89
CA ALA A 121 6.68 12.07 11.80
C ALA A 121 6.88 13.36 10.97
N ASP A 122 8.12 13.83 10.82
CA ASP A 122 8.45 15.03 10.02
C ASP A 122 8.19 14.82 8.52
N TYR A 123 8.12 13.56 8.06
CA TYR A 123 7.80 13.24 6.67
C TYR A 123 6.30 13.13 6.39
N ARG A 124 5.44 13.41 7.38
CA ARG A 124 3.99 13.51 7.16
C ARG A 124 3.64 14.85 6.47
N GLU A 125 2.84 14.80 5.42
CA GLU A 125 2.54 15.91 4.51
C GLU A 125 3.80 16.53 3.86
N TYR A 126 4.91 15.79 3.81
CA TYR A 126 6.23 16.28 3.41
C TYR A 126 6.29 16.92 2.02
N ARG A 127 5.53 16.34 1.08
CA ARG A 127 5.46 16.78 -0.31
C ARG A 127 5.12 18.26 -0.45
N TYR A 128 4.23 18.78 0.40
CA TYR A 128 3.74 20.15 0.37
C TYR A 128 4.00 20.85 1.70
N SER A 129 5.27 21.07 2.05
CA SER A 129 5.59 21.82 3.27
C SER A 129 5.09 23.28 3.19
N GLU A 130 4.83 23.87 4.36
CA GLU A 130 4.17 25.18 4.57
C GLU A 130 4.82 26.38 3.83
N ALA A 131 6.03 26.21 3.28
CA ALA A 131 6.72 27.23 2.50
C ALA A 131 6.40 27.21 0.99
N GLY A 132 5.47 26.38 0.54
CA GLY A 132 5.01 26.34 -0.86
C GLY A 132 6.05 25.77 -1.84
N ARG A 133 7.07 25.04 -1.36
CA ARG A 133 8.01 24.29 -2.20
C ARG A 133 7.66 22.82 -2.18
N GLU A 134 7.60 22.23 -3.37
CA GLU A 134 7.49 20.79 -3.55
C GLU A 134 8.87 20.17 -3.29
N HIS A 135 8.94 19.26 -2.31
CA HIS A 135 10.20 18.58 -1.95
C HIS A 135 10.50 17.34 -2.80
N CYS A 136 9.50 16.88 -3.55
CA CYS A 136 9.51 15.65 -4.32
C CYS A 136 9.42 15.97 -5.83
N VAL A 137 10.38 16.77 -6.31
CA VAL A 137 10.53 17.22 -7.71
C VAL A 137 11.89 16.85 -8.28
#